data_AF-A0A9P9PXF4-F1
#
_entry.id   AF-A0A9P9PXF4-F1
#
_cell.length_a   1.000
_cell.length_b   1.000
_cell.length_c   1.000
_cell.angle_alpha   90.00
_cell.angle_beta   90.00
_cell.angle_gamma   90.00
#
_symmetry.space_group_name_H-M   'P 1'
#
loop_
_entity.id
_entity.type
_entity.pdbx_description
1 polymer ?
#
loop_
_entity_poly.entity_id
_entity_poly.type
_entity_poly.pdbx_seq_one_letter_code
_entity_poly.pdbx_strand_id
1 'polypeptide(L)'
;MHSVFQIPELLMHIVLCLDPKDICACSSVSPHWRATIKTHLPPSLQSLPDSQQKLSRAPLPTAIRDFATSIQIQDESCILSEQMLELGDEYLCWGEGKHAEVLEKIKPQLHPFLASTATVLISGLDSVAKGYLEICLQTKCTQAEFAELFQNEEWHTESMTMPYVRSVEIYVARGAKWDLGHNSVLLRGRLNWARHMVRVERKKGVRMGDVVDELRGSLVPEMSDYDDQSIVLEWVFES
;
A
#
# COMPACT_ATOMS: atom_id res chain seq x y z
N MET A 1 38.14 -30.17 -6.69
CA MET A 1 38.49 -28.73 -6.65
C MET A 1 37.20 -27.97 -6.44
N HIS A 2 36.95 -27.52 -5.21
CA HIS A 2 35.73 -26.80 -4.86
C HIS A 2 35.77 -25.42 -5.53
N SER A 3 34.81 -25.14 -6.40
CA SER A 3 34.62 -23.80 -6.96
C SER A 3 34.31 -22.87 -5.79
N VAL A 4 35.30 -22.04 -5.49
CA VAL A 4 35.21 -20.89 -4.60
C VAL A 4 33.90 -20.17 -4.89
N PHE A 5 33.07 -20.05 -3.86
CA PHE A 5 31.78 -19.35 -3.78
C PHE A 5 31.52 -18.43 -4.98
N GLN A 6 30.43 -18.69 -5.71
CA GLN A 6 29.94 -17.71 -6.65
C GLN A 6 29.69 -16.45 -5.82
N ILE A 7 30.26 -15.33 -6.25
CA ILE A 7 30.26 -14.03 -5.57
C ILE A 7 28.91 -13.69 -4.88
N PRO A 8 27.71 -14.04 -5.42
CA PRO A 8 26.42 -13.84 -4.75
C PRO A 8 26.26 -14.55 -3.39
N GLU A 9 26.80 -15.76 -3.21
CA GLU A 9 26.61 -16.56 -1.99
C GLU A 9 27.41 -15.98 -0.82
N LEU A 10 28.62 -15.51 -1.12
CA LEU A 10 29.50 -14.82 -0.17
C LEU A 10 28.91 -13.44 0.18
N LEU A 11 28.40 -12.72 -0.82
CA LEU A 11 27.68 -11.45 -0.62
C LEU A 11 26.49 -11.62 0.32
N MET A 12 25.71 -12.70 0.14
CA MET A 12 24.59 -13.01 1.02
C MET A 12 25.02 -13.33 2.44
N HIS A 13 26.11 -14.08 2.62
CA HIS A 13 26.64 -14.32 3.97
C HIS A 13 27.09 -13.02 4.65
N ILE A 14 27.75 -12.12 3.90
CA ILE A 14 28.16 -10.82 4.42
C ILE A 14 26.92 -10.02 4.82
N VAL A 15 25.91 -9.93 3.95
CA VAL A 15 24.70 -9.16 4.21
C VAL A 15 23.88 -9.70 5.38
N LEU A 16 23.78 -11.01 5.54
CA LEU A 16 23.10 -11.64 6.69
C LEU A 16 23.82 -11.39 8.02
N CYS A 17 25.10 -11.02 8.00
CA CYS A 17 25.88 -10.68 9.18
C CYS A 17 25.90 -9.16 9.48
N LEU A 18 25.33 -8.34 8.60
CA LEU A 18 25.28 -6.88 8.78
C LEU A 18 24.06 -6.47 9.59
N ASP A 19 24.24 -5.47 10.44
CA ASP A 19 23.11 -4.80 11.07
C ASP A 19 22.23 -4.13 10.00
N PRO A 20 20.90 -4.09 10.16
CA PRO A 20 19.98 -3.50 9.18
C PRO A 20 20.33 -2.05 8.77
N LYS A 21 21.03 -1.32 9.64
CA LYS A 21 21.50 0.05 9.40
C LYS A 21 22.64 0.12 8.37
N ASP A 22 23.44 -0.94 8.26
CA ASP A 22 24.64 -1.00 7.41
C ASP A 22 24.31 -1.57 6.02
N ILE A 23 23.25 -2.34 5.90
CA ILE A 23 22.71 -2.85 4.62
C ILE A 23 22.35 -1.66 3.69
N CYS A 24 21.82 -0.58 4.26
CA CYS A 24 21.53 0.66 3.52
C CYS A 24 22.79 1.24 2.85
N ALA A 25 23.92 1.24 3.55
CA ALA A 25 25.18 1.76 3.02
C ALA A 25 25.69 0.88 1.88
N CYS A 26 25.54 -0.45 1.96
CA CYS A 26 25.94 -1.39 0.92
C CYS A 26 25.21 -1.16 -0.41
N SER A 27 23.93 -0.75 -0.38
CA SER A 27 23.14 -0.44 -1.59
C SER A 27 23.66 0.76 -2.40
N SER A 28 24.52 1.58 -1.78
CA SER A 28 25.14 2.77 -2.38
C SER A 28 26.54 2.52 -2.95
N VAL A 29 27.13 1.35 -2.67
CA VAL A 29 28.52 1.03 -3.05
C VAL A 29 28.66 0.76 -4.55
N SER A 30 27.72 0.03 -5.16
CA SER A 30 27.73 -0.19 -6.61
C SER A 30 26.35 -0.65 -7.15
N PRO A 31 26.10 -0.50 -8.47
CA PRO A 31 24.89 -1.00 -9.11
C PRO A 31 24.70 -2.51 -8.99
N HIS A 32 25.80 -3.29 -9.02
CA HIS A 32 25.75 -4.74 -8.90
C HIS A 32 25.30 -5.16 -7.50
N TRP A 33 25.85 -4.53 -6.45
CA TRP A 33 25.43 -4.74 -5.07
C TRP A 33 23.96 -4.39 -4.86
N ARG A 34 23.48 -3.29 -5.44
CA ARG A 34 22.06 -2.91 -5.39
C ARG A 34 21.16 -3.98 -6.01
N ALA A 35 21.54 -4.50 -7.18
CA ALA A 35 20.79 -5.56 -7.86
C ALA A 35 20.76 -6.85 -7.03
N THR A 36 21.90 -7.29 -6.47
CA THR A 36 22.03 -8.50 -5.65
C THR A 36 21.27 -8.37 -4.32
N ILE A 37 21.35 -7.21 -3.65
CA ILE A 37 20.59 -6.92 -2.44
C ILE A 37 19.09 -6.98 -2.74
N LYS A 38 18.63 -6.34 -3.82
CA LYS A 38 17.22 -6.33 -4.23
C LYS A 38 16.69 -7.73 -4.53
N THR A 39 17.50 -8.60 -5.13
CA THR A 39 17.09 -9.96 -5.51
C THR A 39 17.08 -10.96 -4.35
N HIS A 40 17.94 -10.77 -3.34
CA HIS A 40 18.21 -11.83 -2.37
C HIS A 40 17.95 -11.47 -0.90
N LEU A 41 17.75 -10.19 -0.53
CA LEU A 41 17.30 -9.89 0.83
C LEU A 41 15.79 -10.08 1.00
N PRO A 42 15.35 -10.54 2.18
CA PRO A 42 13.96 -10.40 2.60
C PRO A 42 13.54 -8.92 2.54
N PRO A 43 12.34 -8.60 2.05
CA PRO A 43 11.81 -7.23 1.96
C PRO A 43 11.86 -6.47 3.28
N SER A 44 11.72 -7.19 4.40
CA SER A 44 11.82 -6.64 5.76
C SER A 44 13.17 -6.00 6.08
N LEU A 45 14.22 -6.31 5.31
CA LEU A 45 15.57 -5.79 5.49
C LEU A 45 16.00 -4.84 4.36
N GLN A 46 15.15 -4.65 3.35
CA GLN A 46 15.44 -3.75 2.24
C GLN A 46 14.89 -2.35 2.53
N SER A 47 15.74 -1.45 3.03
CA SER A 47 15.44 -0.02 2.87
C SER A 47 15.77 0.36 1.42
N LEU A 48 14.76 0.38 0.58
CA LEU A 48 14.92 0.88 -0.79
C LEU A 48 15.38 2.36 -0.75
N PRO A 49 16.27 2.77 -1.67
CA PRO A 49 16.91 4.07 -1.61
C PRO A 49 15.89 5.20 -1.72
N ASP A 50 15.85 6.08 -0.72
CA ASP A 50 14.98 7.26 -0.75
C ASP A 50 15.40 8.19 -1.90
N SER A 51 14.51 8.42 -2.86
CA SER A 51 14.71 9.45 -3.90
C SER A 51 14.92 10.85 -3.29
N GLN A 52 15.63 11.72 -4.02
CA GLN A 52 16.05 13.05 -3.53
C GLN A 52 14.93 14.10 -3.47
N GLN A 53 13.77 13.82 -4.05
CA GLN A 53 12.64 14.77 -4.04
C GLN A 53 11.98 14.81 -2.65
N LYS A 54 11.77 16.01 -2.12
CA LYS A 54 11.05 16.23 -0.86
C LYS A 54 9.55 16.01 -1.08
N LEU A 55 9.01 14.92 -0.55
CA LEU A 55 7.56 14.75 -0.41
C LEU A 55 7.05 15.63 0.75
N SER A 56 5.79 16.07 0.67
CA SER A 56 5.17 16.95 1.68
C SER A 56 4.40 16.18 2.74
N ARG A 57 4.63 16.49 4.03
CA ARG A 57 3.80 16.06 5.17
C ARG A 57 2.76 17.11 5.57
N ALA A 58 2.47 18.07 4.70
CA ALA A 58 1.43 19.06 5.00
C ALA A 58 0.12 18.32 5.31
N PRO A 59 -0.56 18.65 6.42
CA PRO A 59 -1.80 17.99 6.77
C PRO A 59 -2.84 18.20 5.68
N LEU A 60 -3.83 17.30 5.62
CA LEU A 60 -4.95 17.41 4.69
C LEU A 60 -5.62 18.80 4.77
N PRO A 61 -6.17 19.31 3.66
CA PRO A 61 -6.95 20.54 3.64
C PRO A 61 -8.01 20.59 4.75
N THR A 62 -8.15 21.74 5.40
CA THR A 62 -9.09 21.95 6.52
C THR A 62 -10.52 21.53 6.18
N ALA A 63 -10.99 21.80 4.98
CA ALA A 63 -12.33 21.39 4.54
C ALA A 63 -12.56 19.86 4.56
N ILE A 64 -11.50 19.06 4.32
CA ILE A 64 -11.58 17.59 4.39
C ILE A 64 -11.60 17.15 5.86
N ARG A 65 -10.73 17.74 6.67
CA ARG A 65 -10.61 17.43 8.11
C ARG A 65 -11.88 17.75 8.88
N ASP A 66 -12.45 18.93 8.66
CA ASP A 66 -13.66 19.39 9.33
C ASP A 66 -14.85 18.48 8.98
N PHE A 67 -14.93 18.04 7.73
CA PHE A 67 -15.96 17.13 7.27
C PHE A 67 -15.83 15.73 7.88
N ALA A 68 -14.61 15.17 7.92
CA ALA A 68 -14.35 13.90 8.59
C ALA A 68 -14.67 14.00 10.10
N THR A 69 -14.32 15.12 10.73
CA THR A 69 -14.62 15.39 12.14
C THR A 69 -16.13 15.47 12.38
N SER A 70 -16.90 16.12 11.49
CA SER A 70 -18.35 16.20 11.66
C SER A 70 -19.02 14.83 11.54
N ILE A 71 -18.53 13.96 10.67
CA ILE A 71 -19.02 12.57 10.59
C ILE A 71 -18.68 11.82 11.87
N GLN A 72 -17.45 11.94 12.39
CA GLN A 72 -17.06 11.27 13.63
C GLN A 72 -17.93 11.69 14.82
N ILE A 73 -18.24 12.99 14.95
CA ILE A 73 -19.13 13.50 16.00
C ILE A 73 -20.54 12.91 15.87
N GLN A 74 -21.05 12.82 14.63
CA GLN A 74 -22.35 12.21 14.36
C GLN A 74 -22.35 10.72 14.72
N ASP A 75 -21.28 10.01 14.36
CA ASP A 75 -21.12 8.59 14.63
C ASP A 75 -21.11 8.29 16.14
N GLU A 76 -20.30 9.02 16.89
CA GLU A 76 -20.25 8.95 18.36
C GLU A 76 -21.63 9.25 18.98
N SER A 77 -22.36 10.23 18.45
CA SER A 77 -23.70 10.57 18.93
C SER A 77 -24.75 9.49 18.65
N CYS A 78 -24.64 8.79 17.52
CA CYS A 78 -25.53 7.68 17.16
C CYS A 78 -25.25 6.44 18.02
N ILE A 79 -23.97 6.09 18.24
CA ILE A 79 -23.56 4.94 19.04
C ILE A 79 -23.99 5.08 20.51
N LEU A 80 -23.99 6.30 21.04
CA LEU A 80 -24.40 6.60 22.41
C LEU A 80 -25.92 6.63 22.61
N SER A 81 -26.72 6.48 21.54
CA SER A 81 -28.17 6.44 21.63
C SER A 81 -28.69 5.00 21.84
N GLU A 82 -29.64 4.82 22.75
CA GLU A 82 -30.30 3.52 22.99
C GLU A 82 -31.05 2.98 21.75
N GLN A 83 -31.21 3.80 20.70
CA GLN A 83 -31.89 3.50 19.44
C GLN A 83 -31.02 2.71 18.45
N MET A 84 -29.72 2.51 18.73
CA MET A 84 -28.80 1.87 17.78
C MET A 84 -29.18 0.40 17.45
N LEU A 85 -29.84 -0.30 18.37
CA LEU A 85 -30.32 -1.68 18.15
C LEU A 85 -31.51 -1.75 17.19
N GLU A 86 -32.27 -0.67 17.02
CA GLU A 86 -33.46 -0.61 16.15
C GLU A 86 -33.11 -0.17 14.72
N LEU A 87 -31.97 0.50 14.53
CA LEU A 87 -31.56 1.15 13.28
C LEU A 87 -30.52 0.37 12.46
N GLY A 88 -30.20 -0.88 12.82
CA GLY A 88 -29.02 -1.61 12.33
C GLY A 88 -28.71 -1.43 10.84
N ASP A 89 -29.66 -1.74 9.95
CA ASP A 89 -29.45 -1.64 8.50
C ASP A 89 -29.38 -0.18 8.00
N GLU A 90 -30.18 0.71 8.58
CA GLU A 90 -30.19 2.14 8.22
C GLU A 90 -28.89 2.83 8.62
N TYR A 91 -28.35 2.49 9.79
CA TYR A 91 -27.07 2.97 10.28
C TYR A 91 -25.90 2.45 9.44
N LEU A 92 -25.92 1.17 9.03
CA LEU A 92 -24.92 0.62 8.11
C LEU A 92 -24.94 1.37 6.76
N CYS A 93 -26.12 1.58 6.17
CA CYS A 93 -26.26 2.34 4.93
C CYS A 93 -25.78 3.80 5.07
N TRP A 94 -26.07 4.45 6.21
CA TRP A 94 -25.56 5.78 6.50
C TRP A 94 -24.03 5.79 6.58
N GLY A 95 -23.44 4.84 7.31
CA GLY A 95 -21.98 4.71 7.46
C GLY A 95 -21.28 4.48 6.13
N GLU A 96 -21.78 3.58 5.29
CA GLU A 96 -21.27 3.36 3.93
C GLU A 96 -21.37 4.62 3.07
N GLY A 97 -22.51 5.32 3.11
CA GLY A 97 -22.69 6.60 2.41
C GLY A 97 -21.69 7.67 2.85
N LYS A 98 -21.44 7.78 4.17
CA LYS A 98 -20.46 8.75 4.71
C LYS A 98 -19.02 8.40 4.36
N HIS A 99 -18.65 7.12 4.39
CA HIS A 99 -17.34 6.68 3.92
C HIS A 99 -17.14 6.98 2.42
N ALA A 100 -18.18 6.82 1.59
CA ALA A 100 -18.12 7.20 0.18
C ALA A 100 -17.95 8.73 0.00
N GLU A 101 -18.69 9.56 0.74
CA GLU A 101 -18.55 11.02 0.69
C GLU A 101 -17.14 11.48 1.10
N VAL A 102 -16.53 10.84 2.11
CA VAL A 102 -15.14 11.10 2.52
C VAL A 102 -14.17 10.65 1.44
N LEU A 103 -14.38 9.47 0.85
CA LEU A 103 -13.55 8.95 -0.24
C LEU A 103 -13.45 9.95 -1.40
N GLU A 104 -14.59 10.48 -1.85
CA GLU A 104 -14.62 11.49 -2.93
C GLU A 104 -13.81 12.75 -2.59
N LYS A 105 -13.79 13.16 -1.32
CA LYS A 105 -13.01 14.32 -0.87
C LYS A 105 -11.51 14.04 -0.80
N ILE A 106 -11.11 12.81 -0.47
CA ILE A 106 -9.69 12.43 -0.39
C ILE A 106 -9.10 12.04 -1.74
N LYS A 107 -9.91 11.65 -2.75
CA LYS A 107 -9.43 11.27 -4.09
C LYS A 107 -8.39 12.24 -4.70
N PRO A 108 -8.56 13.58 -4.63
CA PRO A 108 -7.56 14.54 -5.15
C PRO A 108 -6.21 14.50 -4.42
N GLN A 109 -6.14 13.84 -3.27
CA GLN A 109 -4.95 13.67 -2.45
C GLN A 109 -4.29 12.29 -2.62
N LEU A 110 -4.91 11.41 -3.40
CA LEU A 110 -4.38 10.09 -3.76
C LEU A 110 -3.66 10.16 -5.11
N HIS A 111 -2.77 9.21 -5.34
CA HIS A 111 -2.18 9.00 -6.65
C HIS A 111 -3.28 8.82 -7.74
N PRO A 112 -3.12 9.33 -8.97
CA PRO A 112 -4.14 9.29 -10.02
C PRO A 112 -4.78 7.91 -10.24
N PHE A 113 -3.96 6.86 -10.29
CA PHE A 113 -4.44 5.47 -10.38
C PHE A 113 -5.37 5.07 -9.21
N LEU A 114 -5.02 5.44 -7.97
CA LEU A 114 -5.86 5.14 -6.81
C LEU A 114 -7.13 6.00 -6.84
N ALA A 115 -7.02 7.27 -7.23
CA ALA A 115 -8.16 8.18 -7.31
C ALA A 115 -9.22 7.70 -8.31
N SER A 116 -8.81 7.11 -9.45
CA SER A 116 -9.73 6.59 -10.47
C SER A 116 -10.31 5.22 -10.11
N THR A 117 -9.57 4.38 -9.39
CA THR A 117 -9.96 2.98 -9.14
C THR A 117 -10.51 2.73 -7.73
N ALA A 118 -10.39 3.68 -6.80
CA ALA A 118 -10.88 3.53 -5.43
C ALA A 118 -12.41 3.45 -5.39
N THR A 119 -12.91 2.37 -4.79
CA THR A 119 -14.34 2.06 -4.67
C THR A 119 -14.86 2.20 -3.25
N VAL A 120 -14.06 1.83 -2.25
CA VAL A 120 -14.51 1.78 -0.84
C VAL A 120 -13.40 2.31 0.08
N LEU A 121 -13.76 3.19 1.00
CA LEU A 121 -12.93 3.52 2.16
C LEU A 121 -13.30 2.55 3.28
N ILE A 122 -12.39 1.63 3.61
CA ILE A 122 -12.61 0.57 4.61
C ILE A 122 -12.41 1.12 6.02
N SER A 123 -11.38 1.94 6.23
CA SER A 123 -11.06 2.50 7.55
C SER A 123 -10.16 3.73 7.48
N GLY A 124 -9.98 4.41 8.63
CA GLY A 124 -9.06 5.54 8.80
C GLY A 124 -9.73 6.91 8.82
N LEU A 125 -11.05 6.98 9.06
CA LEU A 125 -11.78 8.24 9.18
C LEU A 125 -11.19 9.16 10.28
N ASP A 126 -10.77 8.57 11.40
CA ASP A 126 -10.16 9.28 12.52
C ASP A 126 -8.79 9.88 12.14
N SER A 127 -8.01 9.16 11.33
CA SER A 127 -6.77 9.67 10.75
C SER A 127 -7.05 10.86 9.85
N VAL A 128 -8.06 10.76 8.97
CA VAL A 128 -8.45 11.85 8.06
C VAL A 128 -8.89 13.09 8.85
N ALA A 129 -9.67 12.92 9.92
CA ALA A 129 -10.06 14.01 10.82
C ALA A 129 -8.84 14.71 11.46
N LYS A 130 -7.82 13.94 11.87
CA LYS A 130 -6.54 14.47 12.38
C LYS A 130 -5.66 15.12 11.30
N GLY A 131 -5.98 14.89 10.02
CA GLY A 131 -5.27 15.46 8.88
C GLY A 131 -4.22 14.56 8.24
N TYR A 132 -4.24 13.26 8.53
CA TYR A 132 -3.33 12.25 7.99
C TYR A 132 -4.08 11.30 7.04
N LEU A 133 -3.34 10.60 6.17
CA LEU A 133 -3.86 9.59 5.25
C LEU A 133 -3.47 8.17 5.66
N GLU A 134 -3.57 7.85 6.95
CA GLU A 134 -3.47 6.48 7.48
C GLU A 134 -4.82 5.77 7.30
N ILE A 135 -5.11 5.38 6.07
CA ILE A 135 -6.40 4.83 5.66
C ILE A 135 -6.25 3.40 5.12
N CYS A 136 -7.37 2.68 5.08
CA CYS A 136 -7.49 1.47 4.28
C CYS A 136 -8.50 1.71 3.17
N LEU A 137 -8.11 1.51 1.91
CA LEU A 137 -8.99 1.68 0.76
C LEU A 137 -8.98 0.44 -0.11
N GLN A 138 -10.13 0.15 -0.72
CA GLN A 138 -10.28 -0.87 -1.74
C GLN A 138 -10.31 -0.21 -3.11
N THR A 139 -9.56 -0.78 -4.05
CA THR A 139 -9.62 -0.42 -5.47
C THR A 139 -10.19 -1.58 -6.27
N LYS A 140 -10.97 -1.25 -7.31
CA LYS A 140 -11.42 -2.18 -8.33
C LYS A 140 -10.94 -1.67 -9.68
N CYS A 141 -10.16 -2.47 -10.39
CA CYS A 141 -9.68 -2.13 -11.73
C CYS A 141 -9.85 -3.31 -12.69
N THR A 142 -9.94 -2.99 -13.97
CA THR A 142 -9.87 -3.96 -15.07
C THR A 142 -8.44 -4.45 -15.24
N GLN A 143 -8.26 -5.57 -15.94
CA GLN A 143 -6.91 -6.04 -16.30
C GLN A 143 -6.13 -5.03 -17.14
N ALA A 144 -6.81 -4.24 -17.98
CA ALA A 144 -6.19 -3.20 -18.79
C ALA A 144 -5.63 -2.05 -17.94
N GLU A 145 -6.44 -1.52 -17.01
CA GLU A 145 -6.00 -0.49 -16.06
C GLU A 145 -4.89 -1.01 -15.14
N PHE A 146 -4.97 -2.27 -14.72
CA PHE A 146 -3.92 -2.90 -13.95
C PHE A 146 -2.62 -3.04 -14.76
N ALA A 147 -2.69 -3.37 -16.04
CA ALA A 147 -1.51 -3.42 -16.90
C ALA A 147 -0.90 -2.02 -17.13
N GLU A 148 -1.74 -0.99 -17.26
CA GLU A 148 -1.32 0.41 -17.42
C GLU A 148 -0.45 0.89 -16.23
N LEU A 149 -0.78 0.45 -15.01
CA LEU A 149 0.01 0.73 -13.81
C LEU A 149 1.50 0.41 -13.98
N PHE A 150 1.83 -0.67 -14.69
CA PHE A 150 3.22 -1.10 -14.90
C PHE A 150 3.90 -0.41 -16.09
N GLN A 151 3.13 0.17 -17.00
CA GLN A 151 3.61 0.77 -18.25
C GLN A 151 3.77 2.29 -18.16
N ASN A 152 2.99 2.96 -17.31
CA ASN A 152 3.01 4.42 -17.19
C ASN A 152 4.17 4.90 -16.30
N GLU A 153 5.30 5.23 -16.90
CA GLU A 153 6.51 5.68 -16.18
C GLU A 153 6.33 7.04 -15.47
N GLU A 154 5.42 7.90 -15.94
CA GLU A 154 5.18 9.21 -15.31
C GLU A 154 4.63 9.03 -13.89
N TRP A 155 3.65 8.12 -13.75
CA TRP A 155 3.04 7.74 -12.47
C TRP A 155 4.08 7.23 -11.48
N HIS A 156 5.13 6.56 -11.93
CA HIS A 156 6.12 5.97 -11.03
C HIS A 156 6.87 7.00 -10.19
N THR A 157 6.95 8.24 -10.67
CA THR A 157 7.63 9.34 -9.96
C THR A 157 6.75 10.00 -8.90
N GLU A 158 5.44 9.83 -8.99
CA GLU A 158 4.45 10.47 -8.13
C GLU A 158 4.33 9.80 -6.76
N SER A 159 3.95 10.59 -5.76
CA SER A 159 3.66 10.10 -4.41
C SER A 159 2.39 9.26 -4.41
N MET A 160 2.34 8.24 -3.55
CA MET A 160 1.10 7.47 -3.35
C MET A 160 -0.03 8.35 -2.79
N THR A 161 0.32 9.28 -1.90
CA THR A 161 -0.61 10.14 -1.18
C THR A 161 -0.02 11.52 -0.90
N MET A 162 -0.87 12.51 -0.63
CA MET A 162 -0.53 13.84 -0.12
C MET A 162 -1.45 14.20 1.06
N PRO A 163 -0.99 14.22 2.33
CA PRO A 163 0.38 13.99 2.81
C PRO A 163 0.91 12.59 2.49
N TYR A 164 2.22 12.48 2.31
CA TYR A 164 2.85 11.17 2.08
C TYR A 164 2.79 10.28 3.32
N VAL A 165 2.66 8.98 3.07
CA VAL A 165 2.76 7.92 4.08
C VAL A 165 4.11 7.21 4.01
N ARG A 166 4.54 6.59 5.11
CA ARG A 166 5.85 5.90 5.18
C ARG A 166 5.77 4.45 4.72
N SER A 167 4.63 3.81 4.89
CA SER A 167 4.43 2.40 4.56
C SER A 167 3.11 2.23 3.80
N VAL A 168 3.14 1.36 2.80
CA VAL A 168 1.97 0.91 2.06
C VAL A 168 1.98 -0.61 2.05
N GLU A 169 0.86 -1.21 2.43
CA GLU A 169 0.63 -2.64 2.30
C GLU A 169 -0.48 -2.93 1.32
N ILE A 170 -0.32 -4.01 0.57
CA ILE A 170 -1.21 -4.36 -0.52
C ILE A 170 -1.64 -5.80 -0.34
N TYR A 171 -2.96 -6.00 -0.29
CA TYR A 171 -3.60 -7.30 -0.21
C TYR A 171 -4.42 -7.53 -1.47
N VAL A 172 -4.50 -8.78 -1.89
CA VAL A 172 -5.42 -9.18 -2.94
C VAL A 172 -6.72 -9.63 -2.31
N ALA A 173 -7.82 -9.03 -2.74
CA ALA A 173 -9.16 -9.48 -2.40
C ALA A 173 -9.73 -10.41 -3.48
N ARG A 174 -9.51 -10.09 -4.77
CA ARG A 174 -10.05 -10.86 -5.90
C ARG A 174 -9.30 -10.62 -7.21
N GLY A 175 -9.34 -11.57 -8.14
CA GLY A 175 -8.96 -11.39 -9.55
C GLY A 175 -7.45 -11.43 -9.84
N ALA A 176 -6.64 -11.64 -8.80
CA ALA A 176 -5.20 -11.84 -8.93
C ALA A 176 -4.72 -12.85 -7.87
N LYS A 177 -3.51 -13.38 -8.06
CA LYS A 177 -2.83 -14.26 -7.10
C LYS A 177 -1.41 -13.80 -6.90
N TRP A 178 -0.92 -13.99 -5.68
CA TRP A 178 0.49 -13.82 -5.38
C TRP A 178 1.30 -14.99 -5.91
N ASP A 179 2.43 -14.71 -6.53
CA ASP A 179 3.49 -15.68 -6.72
C ASP A 179 4.22 -15.89 -5.38
N LEU A 180 3.88 -17.00 -4.71
CA LEU A 180 4.45 -17.36 -3.42
C LEU A 180 5.94 -17.72 -3.49
N GLY A 181 6.49 -17.93 -4.70
CA GLY A 181 7.92 -18.07 -4.92
C GLY A 181 8.67 -16.74 -4.89
N HIS A 182 7.96 -15.62 -4.95
CA HIS A 182 8.56 -14.29 -4.95
C HIS A 182 8.86 -13.82 -3.52
N ASN A 183 10.12 -13.43 -3.27
CA ASN A 183 10.59 -13.02 -1.94
C ASN A 183 9.84 -11.82 -1.35
N SER A 184 9.22 -10.99 -2.20
CA SER A 184 8.42 -9.82 -1.81
C SER A 184 7.11 -10.14 -1.09
N VAL A 185 6.60 -11.37 -1.24
CA VAL A 185 5.29 -11.76 -0.70
C VAL A 185 5.45 -12.24 0.75
N LEU A 186 4.79 -11.54 1.66
CA LEU A 186 4.80 -11.79 3.09
C LEU A 186 3.46 -12.36 3.54
N LEU A 187 3.47 -13.28 4.50
CA LEU A 187 2.26 -13.73 5.18
C LEU A 187 2.05 -12.91 6.46
N ARG A 188 0.99 -12.09 6.51
CA ARG A 188 0.63 -11.29 7.69
C ARG A 188 -0.64 -11.84 8.34
N GLY A 189 -0.65 -11.93 9.66
CA GLY A 189 -1.78 -12.44 10.46
C GLY A 189 -1.45 -13.71 11.24
N ARG A 190 -2.43 -14.22 11.99
CA ARG A 190 -2.30 -15.47 12.78
C ARG A 190 -3.34 -16.48 12.29
N LEU A 191 -2.93 -17.74 12.17
CA LEU A 191 -3.81 -18.88 11.89
C LEU A 191 -4.73 -18.64 10.69
N ASN A 192 -6.05 -18.67 10.89
CA ASN A 192 -7.09 -18.68 9.86
C ASN A 192 -7.35 -17.31 9.20
N TRP A 193 -6.71 -16.24 9.70
CA TRP A 193 -6.82 -14.89 9.12
C TRP A 193 -5.52 -14.42 8.47
N ALA A 194 -4.57 -15.33 8.29
CA ALA A 194 -3.32 -15.00 7.62
C ALA A 194 -3.58 -14.71 6.13
N ARG A 195 -3.15 -13.54 5.67
CA ARG A 195 -3.26 -13.11 4.26
C ARG A 195 -1.88 -12.80 3.72
N HIS A 196 -1.66 -13.18 2.47
CA HIS A 196 -0.45 -12.80 1.74
C HIS A 196 -0.55 -11.34 1.29
N MET A 197 0.56 -10.62 1.41
CA MET A 197 0.65 -9.19 1.11
C MET A 197 2.05 -8.80 0.65
N VAL A 198 2.15 -7.64 0.03
CA VAL A 198 3.42 -6.94 -0.21
C VAL A 198 3.41 -5.68 0.65
N ARG A 199 4.52 -5.41 1.35
CA ARG A 199 4.74 -4.20 2.15
C ARG A 199 5.89 -3.40 1.58
N VAL A 200 5.66 -2.11 1.38
CA VAL A 200 6.63 -1.15 0.86
C VAL A 200 6.81 -0.02 1.86
N GLU A 201 8.03 0.16 2.37
CA GLU A 201 8.33 1.19 3.38
C GLU A 201 9.46 2.13 2.91
N ARG A 202 9.28 3.43 3.11
CA ARG A 202 10.23 4.51 2.76
C ARG A 202 10.25 5.59 3.83
N LYS A 203 11.44 6.03 4.24
CA LYS A 203 11.57 7.07 5.27
C LYS A 203 11.06 8.43 4.78
N LYS A 204 11.28 8.72 3.49
CA LYS A 204 10.85 9.98 2.86
C LYS A 204 9.48 9.92 2.20
N GLY A 205 8.77 8.79 2.33
CA GLY A 205 7.45 8.56 1.77
C GLY A 205 7.45 7.64 0.55
N VAL A 206 6.36 6.89 0.39
CA VAL A 206 6.20 5.87 -0.66
C VAL A 206 5.68 6.48 -1.95
N ARG A 207 6.30 6.12 -3.08
CA ARG A 207 5.86 6.47 -4.44
C ARG A 207 5.16 5.31 -5.12
N MET A 208 4.47 5.59 -6.22
CA MET A 208 3.89 4.52 -7.01
C MET A 208 4.95 3.61 -7.62
N GLY A 209 6.08 4.17 -8.10
CA GLY A 209 7.17 3.37 -8.67
C GLY A 209 7.77 2.38 -7.66
N ASP A 210 7.87 2.78 -6.39
CA ASP A 210 8.33 1.92 -5.30
C ASP A 210 7.43 0.69 -5.11
N VAL A 211 6.13 0.87 -5.32
CA VAL A 211 5.13 -0.20 -5.25
C VAL A 211 5.16 -1.07 -6.50
N VAL A 212 5.15 -0.44 -7.68
CA VAL A 212 5.14 -1.13 -8.97
C VAL A 212 6.34 -2.07 -9.09
N ASP A 213 7.51 -1.64 -8.62
CA ASP A 213 8.73 -2.46 -8.58
C ASP A 213 8.57 -3.74 -7.77
N GLU A 214 7.81 -3.71 -6.67
CA GLU A 214 7.57 -4.87 -5.81
C GLU A 214 6.41 -5.74 -6.30
N LEU A 215 5.39 -5.13 -6.92
CA LEU A 215 4.27 -5.86 -7.52
C LEU A 215 4.66 -6.57 -8.83
N ARG A 216 5.67 -6.05 -9.55
CA ARG A 216 6.10 -6.58 -10.84
C ARG A 216 6.66 -7.99 -10.68
N GLY A 217 5.91 -8.97 -11.19
CA GLY A 217 6.27 -10.38 -11.13
C GLY A 217 5.81 -11.09 -9.85
N SER A 218 5.49 -10.37 -8.78
CA SER A 218 4.93 -10.97 -7.55
C SER A 218 3.41 -11.11 -7.61
N LEU A 219 2.72 -10.26 -8.38
CA LEU A 219 1.27 -10.29 -8.52
C LEU A 219 0.87 -10.71 -9.94
N VAL A 220 0.12 -11.81 -10.05
CA VAL A 220 -0.29 -12.39 -11.33
C VAL A 220 -1.82 -12.32 -11.46
N PRO A 221 -2.37 -11.64 -12.48
CA PRO A 221 -3.80 -11.66 -12.75
C PRO A 221 -4.34 -13.07 -12.96
N GLU A 222 -5.51 -13.37 -12.43
CA GLU A 222 -6.17 -14.66 -12.68
C GLU A 222 -6.70 -14.69 -14.11
N MET A 223 -6.25 -15.68 -14.90
CA MET A 223 -6.83 -15.98 -16.21
C MET A 223 -8.06 -16.85 -15.98
N SER A 224 -9.27 -16.32 -16.21
CA SER A 224 -10.51 -17.09 -16.16
C SER A 224 -11.40 -16.76 -17.36
N ASP A 225 -12.17 -17.73 -17.85
CA ASP A 225 -12.99 -17.55 -19.07
C ASP A 225 -14.28 -16.72 -18.84
N TYR A 226 -14.42 -16.04 -17.70
CA TYR A 226 -15.62 -15.27 -17.34
C TYR A 226 -15.38 -13.75 -17.43
N ASP A 227 -16.36 -13.03 -17.97
CA ASP A 227 -16.29 -11.60 -18.37
C ASP A 227 -16.12 -10.57 -17.23
N ASP A 228 -16.25 -10.92 -15.94
CA ASP A 228 -16.08 -9.96 -14.81
C ASP A 228 -14.70 -10.08 -14.13
N GLN A 229 -13.64 -9.97 -14.93
CA GLN A 229 -12.22 -10.05 -14.50
C GLN A 229 -11.73 -8.77 -13.79
N SER A 230 -12.51 -8.27 -12.84
CA SER A 230 -12.10 -7.12 -12.05
C SER A 230 -11.10 -7.55 -10.97
N ILE A 231 -9.91 -6.94 -10.98
CA ILE A 231 -8.90 -7.08 -9.95
C ILE A 231 -9.28 -6.17 -8.79
N VAL A 232 -9.37 -6.75 -7.60
CA VAL A 232 -9.72 -6.02 -6.37
C VAL A 232 -8.54 -6.10 -5.41
N LEU A 233 -8.00 -4.94 -5.06
CA LEU A 233 -6.87 -4.79 -4.16
C LEU A 233 -7.28 -3.95 -2.95
N GLU A 234 -6.76 -4.30 -1.78
CA GLU A 234 -6.89 -3.52 -0.56
C GLU A 234 -5.52 -2.90 -0.25
N TRP A 235 -5.52 -1.60 -0.01
CA TRP A 235 -4.33 -0.79 0.22
C TRP A 235 -4.40 -0.21 1.63
N VAL A 236 -3.40 -0.49 2.44
CA VAL A 236 -3.29 0.01 3.82
C VAL A 236 -2.13 1.00 3.87
N PHE A 237 -2.40 2.23 4.26
CA PHE A 237 -1.42 3.30 4.35
C PHE A 237 -1.08 3.57 5.83
N GLU A 238 0.21 3.62 6.16
CA GLU A 238 0.71 3.83 7.53
C GLU A 238 1.82 4.91 7.53
N SER A 239 1.85 5.83 8.51
CA SER A 239 2.84 6.95 8.57
C SER A 239 3.91 6.84 9.65
#